data_AF-A0AAZ3S1H2-F1
#
_entry.id   AF-A0AAZ3S1H2-F1
#
_cell.length_a   1.000
_cell.length_b   1.000
_cell.length_c   1.000
_cell.angle_alpha   90.00
_cell.angle_beta   90.00
_cell.angle_gamma   90.00
#
_symmetry.space_group_name_H-M   'P 1'
#
loop_
_entity.id
_entity.type
_entity.pdbx_description
1 polymer ?
#
loop_
_entity_poly.entity_id
_entity_poly.type
_entity_poly.pdbx_seq_one_letter_code
_entity_poly.pdbx_strand_id
1 'polypeptide(L)'
;MEPRSCHTAQEGDAFCLLEMNTLWCEKLQINPRTTAKGLVKMLEETGTKVSISTVKQVLYQHNLKGRSARKKPLLLNRHEKARLRFATAHGDKDRTFWRMSSGLKKQK
;
A
#
# COMPACT_ATOMS: atom_id res chain seq x y z
N MET A 1 -9.72 -49.51 8.35
CA MET A 1 -9.54 -48.05 8.48
C MET A 1 -10.46 -47.42 7.45
N GLU A 2 -11.54 -46.77 7.88
CA GLU A 2 -12.48 -46.14 6.94
C GLU A 2 -11.88 -44.85 6.35
N PRO A 3 -12.06 -44.59 5.05
CA PRO A 3 -11.68 -43.33 4.45
C PRO A 3 -12.60 -42.22 4.96
N ARG A 4 -12.00 -41.17 5.52
CA ARG A 4 -12.73 -39.99 5.98
C ARG A 4 -13.39 -39.33 4.76
N SER A 5 -14.71 -39.35 4.75
CA SER A 5 -15.57 -38.62 3.81
C SER A 5 -15.20 -37.14 3.84
N CYS A 6 -14.59 -36.63 2.76
CA CYS A 6 -14.40 -35.20 2.55
C CYS A 6 -15.69 -34.64 1.95
N HIS A 7 -16.34 -33.74 2.68
CA HIS A 7 -17.50 -33.00 2.23
C HIS A 7 -17.21 -32.33 0.87
N THR A 8 -18.12 -32.53 -0.07
CA THR A 8 -18.07 -31.99 -1.43
C THR A 8 -17.99 -30.48 -1.38
N ALA A 9 -16.88 -29.91 -1.88
CA ALA A 9 -16.76 -28.48 -2.14
C ALA A 9 -17.82 -28.10 -3.18
N GLN A 10 -18.70 -27.18 -2.85
CA GLN A 10 -19.73 -26.70 -3.78
C GLN A 10 -19.03 -25.86 -4.84
N GLU A 11 -19.34 -26.14 -6.11
CA GLU A 11 -18.77 -25.47 -7.29
C GLU A 11 -19.05 -23.94 -7.31
N GLY A 12 -19.94 -23.45 -6.43
CA GLY A 12 -20.17 -22.02 -6.17
C GLY A 12 -19.05 -21.30 -5.39
N ASP A 13 -18.17 -22.03 -4.70
CA ASP A 13 -17.05 -21.44 -3.94
C ASP A 13 -15.96 -20.87 -4.86
N ALA A 14 -15.82 -21.42 -6.07
CA ALA A 14 -14.83 -20.97 -7.05
C ALA A 14 -15.24 -19.67 -7.77
N PHE A 15 -16.54 -19.43 -7.94
CA PHE A 15 -17.06 -18.25 -8.64
C PHE A 15 -16.92 -16.97 -7.79
N CYS A 16 -17.17 -17.07 -6.48
CA CYS A 16 -17.04 -15.93 -5.56
C CYS A 16 -15.59 -15.45 -5.38
N LEU A 17 -14.59 -16.32 -5.51
CA LEU A 17 -13.19 -15.94 -5.29
C LEU A 17 -12.61 -15.04 -6.37
N LEU A 18 -13.13 -15.06 -7.61
CA LEU A 18 -12.57 -14.29 -8.72
C LEU A 18 -13.14 -12.86 -8.77
N GLU A 19 -14.45 -12.69 -8.61
CA GLU A 19 -15.10 -11.35 -8.53
C GLU A 19 -14.70 -10.60 -7.24
N MET A 20 -14.49 -11.31 -6.13
CA MET A 20 -13.95 -10.70 -4.91
C MET A 20 -12.47 -10.32 -5.00
N ASN A 21 -11.75 -10.76 -6.03
CA ASN A 21 -10.31 -10.52 -6.11
C ASN A 21 -9.98 -9.13 -6.66
N THR A 22 -10.67 -8.72 -7.72
CA THR A 22 -10.40 -7.45 -8.44
C THR A 22 -10.95 -6.22 -7.74
N LEU A 23 -12.24 -6.24 -7.35
CA LEU A 23 -12.90 -5.09 -6.72
C LEU A 23 -12.31 -4.71 -5.35
N TRP A 24 -11.84 -5.70 -4.60
CA TRP A 24 -11.30 -5.46 -3.26
C TRP A 24 -9.85 -5.00 -3.27
N CYS A 25 -9.07 -5.44 -4.26
CA CYS A 25 -7.75 -4.89 -4.50
C CYS A 25 -7.81 -3.40 -4.84
N GLU A 26 -8.79 -2.97 -5.63
CA GLU A 26 -9.03 -1.54 -5.91
C GLU A 26 -9.40 -0.76 -4.64
N LYS A 27 -10.29 -1.31 -3.81
CA LYS A 27 -10.69 -0.68 -2.54
C LYS A 27 -9.50 -0.47 -1.57
N LEU A 28 -8.52 -1.36 -1.59
CA LEU A 28 -7.28 -1.25 -0.81
C LEU A 28 -6.28 -0.26 -1.38
N GLN A 29 -6.28 -0.04 -2.69
CA GLN A 29 -5.47 1.02 -3.30
C GLN A 29 -5.98 2.40 -2.90
N ILE A 30 -7.31 2.58 -2.82
CA ILE A 30 -7.93 3.84 -2.35
C ILE A 30 -7.67 4.04 -0.85
N ASN A 31 -7.83 2.99 -0.04
CA ASN A 31 -7.69 3.05 1.42
C ASN A 31 -6.64 2.04 1.94
N PRO A 32 -5.34 2.38 1.88
CA PRO A 32 -4.26 1.46 2.26
C PRO A 32 -4.18 1.18 3.78
N ARG A 33 -5.03 1.83 4.59
CA ARG A 33 -5.13 1.61 6.04
C ARG A 33 -6.04 0.45 6.42
N THR A 34 -6.79 -0.08 5.46
CA THR A 34 -7.72 -1.19 5.72
C THR A 34 -6.93 -2.45 6.08
N THR A 35 -7.28 -3.07 7.19
CA THR A 35 -6.61 -4.27 7.69
C THR A 35 -7.28 -5.53 7.17
N ALA A 36 -6.54 -6.63 7.04
CA ALA A 36 -7.10 -7.94 6.65
C ALA A 36 -8.30 -8.38 7.51
N LYS A 37 -8.31 -8.06 8.81
CA LYS A 37 -9.46 -8.30 9.70
C LYS A 37 -10.68 -7.46 9.31
N GLY A 38 -10.47 -6.21 8.90
CA GLY A 38 -11.55 -5.35 8.42
C GLY A 38 -12.13 -5.84 7.10
N LEU A 39 -11.30 -6.41 6.23
CA LEU A 39 -11.77 -7.09 5.01
C LEU A 39 -12.66 -8.27 5.36
N VAL A 40 -12.22 -9.16 6.27
CA VAL A 40 -13.02 -10.31 6.70
C VAL A 40 -14.38 -9.87 7.26
N LYS A 41 -14.43 -8.80 8.05
CA LYS A 41 -15.71 -8.27 8.55
C LYS A 41 -16.64 -7.81 7.43
N MET A 42 -16.12 -7.10 6.43
CA MET A 42 -16.93 -6.67 5.27
C MET A 42 -17.40 -7.84 4.41
N LEU A 43 -16.57 -8.90 4.32
CA LEU A 43 -16.90 -10.17 3.66
C LEU A 43 -18.06 -10.88 4.37
N GLU A 44 -18.00 -10.97 5.69
CA GLU A 44 -19.06 -11.56 6.52
C GLU A 44 -20.38 -10.79 6.39
N GLU A 45 -20.34 -9.46 6.34
CA GLU A 45 -21.51 -8.60 6.09
C GLU A 45 -22.15 -8.86 4.71
N THR A 46 -21.35 -9.26 3.72
CA THR A 46 -21.80 -9.62 2.38
C THR A 46 -22.30 -11.07 2.29
N GLY A 47 -22.20 -11.83 3.39
CA GLY A 47 -22.62 -13.24 3.47
C GLY A 47 -21.52 -14.25 3.12
N THR A 48 -20.29 -13.80 2.88
CA THR A 48 -19.16 -14.68 2.53
C THR A 48 -18.28 -14.93 3.75
N LYS A 49 -18.21 -16.19 4.18
CA LYS A 49 -17.31 -16.59 5.27
C LYS A 49 -15.93 -16.93 4.71
N VAL A 50 -14.94 -16.08 4.97
CA VAL A 50 -13.56 -16.27 4.46
C VAL A 50 -12.57 -16.23 5.61
N SER A 51 -11.60 -17.15 5.58
CA SER A 51 -10.52 -17.16 6.57
C SER A 51 -9.55 -16.00 6.37
N ILE A 52 -8.94 -15.50 7.46
CA ILE A 52 -7.93 -14.44 7.39
C ILE A 52 -6.72 -14.87 6.54
N SER A 53 -6.34 -16.15 6.53
CA SER A 53 -5.23 -16.67 5.72
C SER A 53 -5.53 -16.59 4.22
N THR A 54 -6.76 -16.90 3.80
CA THR A 54 -7.20 -16.78 2.41
C THR A 54 -7.12 -15.32 1.95
N VAL A 55 -7.62 -14.38 2.77
CA VAL A 55 -7.50 -12.94 2.48
C VAL A 55 -6.04 -12.54 2.34
N LYS A 56 -5.16 -12.94 3.26
CA LYS A 56 -3.73 -12.61 3.16
C LYS A 56 -3.08 -13.17 1.89
N GLN A 57 -3.35 -14.41 1.52
CA GLN A 57 -2.81 -15.03 0.30
C GLN A 57 -3.20 -14.26 -0.96
N VAL A 58 -4.49 -13.90 -1.05
CA VAL A 58 -5.01 -13.07 -2.13
C VAL A 58 -4.29 -11.72 -2.20
N LEU A 59 -4.12 -11.04 -1.07
CA LEU A 59 -3.38 -9.77 -1.02
C LEU A 59 -1.93 -9.92 -1.47
N TYR A 60 -1.27 -11.03 -1.12
CA TYR A 60 0.09 -11.31 -1.56
C TYR A 60 0.20 -11.56 -3.06
N GLN A 61 -0.75 -12.28 -3.67
CA GLN A 61 -0.80 -12.51 -5.12
C GLN A 61 -0.88 -11.18 -5.90
N HIS A 62 -1.62 -10.20 -5.35
CA HIS A 62 -1.74 -8.86 -5.92
C HIS A 62 -0.64 -7.89 -5.46
N ASN A 63 0.42 -8.37 -4.82
CA ASN A 63 1.53 -7.55 -4.30
C ASN A 63 1.12 -6.47 -3.27
N LEU A 64 -0.06 -6.61 -2.65
CA LEU A 64 -0.59 -5.72 -1.62
C LEU A 64 -0.08 -6.13 -0.23
N LYS A 65 1.13 -5.71 0.09
CA LYS A 65 1.76 -5.94 1.41
C LYS A 65 1.74 -4.70 2.28
N GLY A 66 1.65 -4.91 3.59
CA GLY A 66 1.69 -3.85 4.60
C GLY A 66 2.91 -2.94 4.42
N ARG A 67 2.70 -1.62 4.57
CA ARG A 67 3.75 -0.60 4.51
C ARG A 67 3.74 0.22 5.78
N SER A 68 4.93 0.57 6.29
CA SER A 68 5.04 1.56 7.37
C SER A 68 4.87 2.96 6.79
N ALA A 69 4.04 3.77 7.44
CA ALA A 69 3.87 5.18 7.06
C ALA A 69 5.19 5.92 7.26
N ARG A 70 5.70 6.58 6.21
CA ARG A 70 6.91 7.39 6.31
C ARG A 70 6.64 8.61 7.18
N LYS A 71 7.46 8.83 8.21
CA LYS A 71 7.43 10.04 9.06
C LYS A 71 7.94 11.23 8.25
N LYS A 72 7.08 11.87 7.46
CA LYS A 72 7.37 13.14 6.78
C LYS A 72 6.96 14.29 7.71
N PRO A 73 7.77 15.36 7.82
CA PRO A 73 7.33 16.56 8.52
C PRO A 73 6.09 17.12 7.84
N LEU A 74 5.11 17.56 8.63
CA LEU A 74 3.90 18.19 8.12
C LEU A 74 4.29 19.54 7.51
N LEU A 75 4.20 19.65 6.19
CA LEU A 75 4.46 20.91 5.48
C LEU A 75 3.16 21.70 5.44
N LEU A 76 3.19 22.94 5.93
CA LEU A 76 2.15 23.91 5.64
C LEU A 76 2.22 24.29 4.15
N ASN A 77 1.08 24.67 3.56
CA ASN A 77 0.96 25.06 2.15
C ASN A 77 1.99 26.13 1.72
N ARG A 78 2.36 27.06 2.63
CA ARG A 78 3.40 28.06 2.38
C ARG A 78 4.78 27.43 2.16
N HIS A 79 5.13 26.40 2.94
CA HIS A 79 6.42 25.72 2.85
C HIS A 79 6.48 24.86 1.59
N GLU A 80 5.37 24.23 1.20
CA GLU A 80 5.28 23.47 -0.04
C GLU A 80 5.55 24.37 -1.25
N LYS A 81 4.86 25.51 -1.35
CA LYS A 81 5.08 26.49 -2.43
C LYS A 81 6.50 27.03 -2.46
N ALA A 82 7.07 27.37 -1.30
CA ALA A 82 8.44 27.87 -1.21
C ALA A 82 9.47 26.81 -1.66
N ARG A 83 9.30 25.56 -1.21
CA ARG A 83 10.18 24.44 -1.59
C ARG A 83 10.07 24.11 -3.07
N LEU A 84 8.86 24.14 -3.63
CA LEU A 84 8.65 23.90 -5.06
C LEU A 84 9.33 24.99 -5.90
N ARG A 85 9.11 26.28 -5.57
CA ARG A 85 9.78 27.40 -6.24
C ARG A 85 11.29 27.30 -6.17
N PHE A 86 11.83 26.94 -5.00
CA PHE A 86 13.26 26.73 -4.83
C PHE A 86 13.78 25.60 -5.72
N ALA A 87 13.09 24.45 -5.72
CA ALA A 87 13.45 23.29 -6.53
C ALA A 87 13.41 23.61 -8.03
N THR A 88 12.37 24.29 -8.52
CA THR A 88 12.28 24.71 -9.92
C THR A 88 13.40 25.70 -10.29
N ALA A 89 13.67 26.68 -9.44
CA ALA A 89 14.71 27.68 -9.72
C ALA A 89 16.15 27.14 -9.62
N HIS A 90 16.36 25.99 -8.96
CA HIS A 90 17.67 25.45 -8.66
C HIS A 90 17.88 24.00 -9.13
N GLY A 91 16.91 23.40 -9.82
CA GLY A 91 16.93 21.99 -10.23
C GLY A 91 18.06 21.66 -11.21
N ASP A 92 18.36 22.60 -12.10
CA ASP A 92 19.39 22.44 -13.15
C ASP A 92 20.79 22.90 -12.71
N LYS A 93 20.94 23.35 -11.45
CA LYS A 93 22.21 23.87 -10.95
C LYS A 93 23.20 22.74 -10.72
N ASP A 94 24.43 22.96 -11.15
CA ASP A 94 25.49 21.96 -11.12
C ASP A 94 26.08 21.76 -9.71
N ARG A 95 26.84 20.68 -9.53
CA ARG A 95 27.45 20.34 -8.23
C ARG A 95 28.43 21.43 -7.75
N THR A 96 29.04 22.18 -8.66
CA THR A 96 29.97 23.27 -8.34
C THR A 96 29.24 24.44 -7.68
N PHE A 97 28.09 24.84 -8.22
CA PHE A 97 27.21 25.84 -7.60
C PHE A 97 26.94 25.52 -6.12
N TRP A 98 26.54 24.28 -5.83
CA TRP A 98 26.23 23.85 -4.46
C TRP A 98 27.45 23.73 -3.54
N ARG A 99 28.63 23.42 -4.09
CA ARG A 99 29.89 23.38 -3.34
C ARG A 99 30.38 24.78 -2.95
N MET A 100 30.21 25.75 -3.83
CA MET A 100 30.55 27.15 -3.55
C MET A 100 29.59 27.76 -2.53
N SER A 101 28.29 27.45 -2.62
CA SER A 101 27.28 27.95 -1.69
C SER A 101 27.37 27.35 -0.28
N SER A 102 28.02 26.20 -0.11
CA SER A 102 28.14 25.50 1.18
C SER A 102 29.37 25.89 2.02
N GLY A 103 30.20 26.84 1.53
CA GLY A 103 31.17 27.54 2.38
C GLY A 103 32.25 26.70 3.04
N LEU A 104 32.71 25.59 2.43
CA LEU A 104 33.83 24.82 2.98
C LEU A 104 35.17 25.49 2.64
N LYS A 105 35.57 26.51 3.41
CA LYS A 105 36.98 26.96 3.43
C LYS A 105 37.81 25.86 4.09
N LYS A 106 38.53 25.06 3.30
CA LYS A 106 39.56 24.15 3.81
C LYS A 106 40.65 25.01 4.46
N GLN A 107 40.76 24.93 5.78
CA GLN A 107 41.93 25.48 6.48
C GLN A 107 43.17 24.72 6.00
N LYS A 108 44.21 25.48 5.66
CA LYS A 108 45.48 25.01 5.16
C LYS A 108 46.49 25.02 6.30
#